data_AF-A0A937JCR0-F1
#
_entry.id   AF-A0A937JCR0-F1
#
_cell.length_a   1.000
_cell.length_b   1.000
_cell.length_c   1.000
_cell.angle_alpha   90.00
_cell.angle_beta   90.00
_cell.angle_gamma   90.00
#
_symmetry.space_group_name_H-M   'P 1'
#
loop_
_entity.id
_entity.type
_entity.pdbx_description
1 polymer ?
#
loop_
_entity_poly.entity_id
_entity_poly.type
_entity_poly.pdbx_seq_one_letter_code
_entity_poly.pdbx_strand_id
1 'polypeptide(L)'
;MKKYRIIYWISTVIIFLFEGVMPALTFQTDMAKEGISHLGFPEYFGVQLAICKVLGALALIIPGIPPRYKEWAYTGFGISMISAFVAHVAVDGFSAMSCFPLLAILVTSYICFHKLLKAKNSAVPA
;
A
#
# COMPACT_ATOMS: atom_id res chain seq x y z
N MET A 1 -7.26 -18.62 -14.46
CA MET A 1 -6.02 -18.11 -13.81
C MET A 1 -5.50 -16.80 -14.40
N LYS A 2 -5.48 -16.63 -15.73
CA LYS A 2 -5.02 -15.39 -16.39
C LYS A 2 -5.68 -14.12 -15.83
N LYS A 3 -7.00 -14.14 -15.60
CA LYS A 3 -7.74 -12.99 -15.02
C LYS A 3 -7.18 -12.53 -13.67
N TYR A 4 -6.96 -13.45 -12.71
CA TYR A 4 -6.46 -13.10 -11.38
C TYR A 4 -5.01 -12.60 -11.45
N ARG A 5 -4.21 -13.15 -12.38
CA ARG A 5 -2.85 -12.66 -12.63
C ARG A 5 -2.84 -11.23 -13.15
N ILE A 6 -3.72 -10.92 -14.11
CA ILE A 6 -3.83 -9.57 -14.68
C ILE A 6 -4.30 -8.59 -13.60
N ILE A 7 -5.37 -8.91 -12.87
CA ILE A 7 -5.90 -8.04 -11.81
C ILE A 7 -4.84 -7.82 -10.70
N TYR A 8 -4.14 -8.88 -10.29
CA TYR A 8 -3.05 -8.78 -9.31
C TYR A 8 -1.95 -7.81 -9.77
N TRP A 9 -1.45 -7.96 -11.00
CA TRP A 9 -0.37 -7.09 -11.48
C TRP A 9 -0.83 -5.66 -11.68
N ILE A 10 -2.03 -5.42 -12.22
CA ILE A 10 -2.58 -4.06 -12.37
C ILE A 10 -2.71 -3.39 -11.01
N SER A 11 -3.38 -4.04 -10.05
CA SER A 11 -3.57 -3.48 -8.71
C SER A 11 -2.25 -3.28 -7.96
N THR A 12 -1.30 -4.22 -8.08
CA THR A 12 0.02 -4.11 -7.46
C THR A 12 0.86 -2.99 -8.06
N VAL A 13 0.81 -2.78 -9.38
CA VAL A 13 1.49 -1.65 -10.04
C VAL A 13 0.88 -0.32 -9.60
N ILE A 14 -0.46 -0.23 -9.48
CA ILE A 14 -1.11 0.99 -8.98
C ILE A 14 -0.64 1.29 -7.55
N ILE A 15 -0.65 0.30 -6.65
CA ILE A 15 -0.12 0.47 -5.28
C ILE A 15 1.36 0.86 -5.30
N PHE A 16 2.18 0.20 -6.12
CA PHE A 16 3.60 0.51 -6.23
C PHE A 16 3.85 1.95 -6.67
N LEU A 17 3.10 2.45 -7.65
CA LEU A 17 3.24 3.82 -8.15
C LEU A 17 2.74 4.85 -7.13
N PHE A 18 1.56 4.65 -6.55
CA PHE A 18 0.92 5.64 -5.66
C PHE A 18 1.45 5.61 -4.23
N GLU A 19 1.74 4.43 -3.69
CA GLU A 19 2.25 4.30 -2.32
C GLU A 19 3.77 4.19 -2.27
N GLY A 20 4.42 3.67 -3.30
CA GLY A 20 5.89 3.55 -3.33
C GLY A 20 6.57 4.74 -4.00
N VAL A 21 6.39 4.86 -5.33
CA VAL A 21 7.13 5.80 -6.17
C VAL A 21 6.79 7.26 -5.85
N MET A 22 5.50 7.59 -5.78
CA MET A 22 5.06 8.96 -5.51
C MET A 22 5.64 9.49 -4.18
N PRO A 23 5.44 8.84 -3.02
CA PRO A 23 6.06 9.27 -1.77
C PRO A 23 7.58 9.32 -1.83
N ALA A 24 8.24 8.37 -2.50
CA ALA A 24 9.70 8.40 -2.65
C ALA A 24 10.22 9.66 -3.34
N LEU A 25 9.45 10.19 -4.30
CA LEU A 25 9.82 11.37 -5.07
C LEU A 25 9.34 12.67 -4.43
N THR A 26 8.23 12.63 -3.66
CA THR A 26 7.55 13.85 -3.20
C THR A 26 7.63 14.10 -1.69
N PHE A 27 8.13 13.18 -0.86
CA PHE A 27 8.10 13.31 0.60
C PHE A 27 8.81 14.54 1.18
N GLN A 28 9.70 15.18 0.42
CA GLN A 28 10.41 16.41 0.83
C GLN A 28 9.81 17.70 0.24
N THR A 29 8.76 17.60 -0.57
CA THR A 29 8.05 18.79 -1.07
C THR A 29 7.33 19.53 0.05
N ASP A 30 7.17 20.85 -0.09
CA ASP A 30 6.47 21.66 0.90
C ASP A 30 5.04 21.16 1.12
N MET A 31 4.34 20.77 0.06
CA MET A 31 3.01 20.17 0.13
C MET A 31 2.97 18.90 1.01
N ALA A 32 3.99 18.02 0.90
CA ALA A 32 4.05 16.81 1.71
C ALA A 32 4.33 17.13 3.19
N LYS A 33 5.21 18.10 3.45
CA LYS A 33 5.54 18.55 4.81
C LYS A 33 4.35 19.25 5.47
N GLU A 34 3.65 20.10 4.72
CA GLU A 34 2.40 20.73 5.16
C GLU A 34 1.33 19.69 5.46
N GLY A 35 1.15 18.66 4.61
CA GLY A 35 0.20 17.58 4.88
C GLY A 35 0.48 16.82 6.17
N ILE A 36 1.74 16.51 6.45
CA ILE A 36 2.16 15.84 7.71
C ILE A 36 1.96 16.77 8.92
N SER A 37 2.34 18.04 8.79
CA SER A 37 2.19 19.07 9.84
C SER A 37 0.72 19.38 10.16
N HIS A 38 -0.12 19.47 9.12
CA HIS A 38 -1.57 19.67 9.23
C HIS A 38 -2.24 18.57 10.06
N LEU A 39 -1.76 17.34 9.91
CA LEU A 39 -2.21 16.19 10.71
C LEU A 39 -1.62 16.16 12.14
N GLY A 40 -0.79 17.14 12.51
CA GLY A 40 -0.15 17.24 13.82
C GLY A 40 1.06 16.33 14.00
N PHE A 41 1.57 15.72 12.93
CA PHE A 41 2.74 14.84 13.00
C PHE A 41 4.05 15.62 12.86
N PRO A 42 5.12 15.20 13.56
CA PRO A 42 6.44 15.80 13.42
C PRO A 42 7.09 15.45 12.07
N GLU A 43 8.01 16.29 11.59
CA GLU A 43 8.63 16.12 10.25
C GLU A 43 9.34 14.76 10.07
N TYR A 44 10.00 14.24 11.11
CA TYR A 44 10.67 12.94 11.03
C TYR A 44 9.69 11.79 10.71
N PHE A 45 8.42 11.92 11.08
CA PHE A 45 7.40 10.92 10.80
C PHE A 45 7.14 10.80 9.29
N GLY A 46 7.16 11.92 8.56
CA GLY A 46 7.02 11.91 7.10
C GLY A 46 8.16 11.13 6.42
N VAL A 47 9.40 11.32 6.89
CA VAL A 47 10.57 10.59 6.39
C VAL A 47 10.46 9.10 6.70
N GLN A 48 10.13 8.74 7.94
CA GLN A 48 9.95 7.36 8.37
C GLN A 48 8.85 6.66 7.55
N LEU A 49 7.72 7.33 7.36
CA LEU A 49 6.60 6.81 6.58
C LEU A 49 7.00 6.57 5.12
N ALA A 50 7.72 7.50 4.49
CA ALA A 50 8.19 7.35 3.12
C ALA A 50 9.11 6.13 2.96
N ILE A 51 10.08 5.95 3.86
CA ILE A 51 10.99 4.79 3.85
C ILE A 51 10.20 3.47 3.99
N CYS A 52 9.29 3.40 4.97
CA CYS A 52 8.45 2.22 5.18
C CYS A 52 7.59 1.89 3.95
N LYS A 53 6.99 2.91 3.33
CA LYS A 53 6.18 2.74 2.12
C LYS A 53 7.01 2.23 0.94
N VAL A 54 8.22 2.74 0.72
CA VAL A 54 9.12 2.25 -0.33
C VAL A 54 9.47 0.77 -0.11
N LEU A 55 9.86 0.40 1.10
CA LEU A 55 10.18 -1.00 1.44
C LEU A 55 8.98 -1.92 1.24
N GLY A 56 7.79 -1.51 1.69
CA GLY A 56 6.55 -2.26 1.49
C GLY A 56 6.21 -2.41 0.00
N ALA A 57 6.34 -1.34 -0.78
CA ALA A 57 6.03 -1.34 -2.21
C ALA A 57 6.97 -2.28 -2.98
N LEU A 58 8.27 -2.26 -2.66
CA LEU A 58 9.26 -3.18 -3.20
C LEU A 58 8.95 -4.64 -2.86
N ALA A 59 8.57 -4.92 -1.62
CA ALA A 59 8.17 -6.27 -1.19
C ALA A 59 6.96 -6.80 -1.99
N LEU A 60 6.03 -5.94 -2.38
CA LEU A 60 4.87 -6.32 -3.18
C LEU A 60 5.22 -6.56 -4.67
N ILE A 61 5.91 -5.61 -5.30
CA ILE A 61 6.13 -5.60 -6.76
C ILE A 61 7.20 -6.60 -7.22
N ILE A 62 8.23 -6.84 -6.40
CA ILE A 62 9.35 -7.71 -6.81
C ILE A 62 8.83 -9.16 -6.93
N PRO A 63 8.98 -9.80 -8.10
CA PRO A 63 8.64 -11.20 -8.26
C PRO A 63 9.65 -12.06 -7.49
N GLY A 64 9.17 -13.13 -6.85
CA GLY A 64 10.03 -14.07 -6.11
C GLY A 64 10.19 -13.80 -4.62
N ILE A 65 9.74 -12.63 -4.12
CA ILE A 65 9.65 -12.39 -2.67
C ILE A 65 8.77 -13.46 -2.01
N PRO A 66 9.24 -14.12 -0.93
CA PRO A 66 8.46 -15.16 -0.25
C PRO A 66 7.09 -14.65 0.21
N PRO A 67 6.02 -15.47 0.15
CA PRO A 67 4.67 -15.03 0.47
C PRO A 67 4.53 -14.36 1.84
N ARG A 68 5.28 -14.85 2.83
CA ARG A 68 5.27 -14.29 4.20
C ARG A 68 5.62 -12.80 4.22
N TYR A 69 6.63 -12.34 3.46
CA TYR A 69 7.00 -10.92 3.42
C TYR A 69 5.94 -10.08 2.69
N LYS A 70 5.24 -10.66 1.71
CA LYS A 70 4.11 -9.99 1.07
C LYS A 70 2.95 -9.78 2.05
N GLU A 71 2.67 -10.76 2.91
CA GLU A 71 1.66 -10.61 3.98
C GLU A 71 1.99 -9.45 4.92
N TRP A 72 3.25 -9.33 5.35
CA TRP A 72 3.70 -8.19 6.16
C TRP A 72 3.52 -6.85 5.43
N ALA A 73 3.86 -6.79 4.14
CA ALA A 73 3.67 -5.58 3.34
C ALA A 73 2.19 -5.20 3.20
N TYR A 74 1.31 -6.17 2.91
CA TYR A 74 -0.14 -5.93 2.86
C TYR A 74 -0.69 -5.44 4.20
N THR A 75 -0.25 -6.04 5.31
CA THR A 75 -0.66 -5.64 6.66
C THR A 75 -0.19 -4.23 6.98
N GLY A 76 1.07 -3.91 6.68
CA GLY A 76 1.63 -2.58 6.91
C GLY A 76 0.92 -1.48 6.12
N PHE A 77 0.64 -1.72 4.83
CA PHE A 77 -0.15 -0.77 4.03
C PHE A 77 -1.58 -0.64 4.52
N GLY A 78 -2.22 -1.76 4.93
CA GLY A 78 -3.56 -1.73 5.51
C GLY A 78 -3.62 -0.86 6.77
N ILE A 79 -2.71 -1.08 7.71
CA ILE A 79 -2.59 -0.26 8.93
C ILE A 79 -2.32 1.20 8.57
N SER A 80 -1.39 1.47 7.66
CA SER A 80 -1.05 2.84 7.25
C SER A 80 -2.24 3.57 6.64
N MET A 81 -3.02 2.92 5.76
CA MET A 81 -4.17 3.54 5.10
C MET A 81 -5.34 3.76 6.07
N ILE A 82 -5.62 2.79 6.95
CA ILE A 82 -6.63 2.95 7.99
C ILE A 82 -6.24 4.08 8.95
N SER A 83 -4.96 4.16 9.33
CA SER A 83 -4.46 5.23 10.20
C SER A 83 -4.57 6.58 9.52
N ALA A 84 -4.25 6.68 8.23
CA ALA A 84 -4.43 7.91 7.46
C ALA A 84 -5.91 8.33 7.38
N PHE A 85 -6.82 7.37 7.20
CA PHE A 85 -8.26 7.63 7.24
C PHE A 85 -8.70 8.20 8.59
N VAL A 86 -8.32 7.55 9.68
CA VAL A 86 -8.64 8.01 11.03
C VAL A 86 -8.05 9.40 11.30
N ALA A 87 -6.82 9.67 10.89
CA ALA A 87 -6.18 10.96 11.06
C ALA A 87 -6.92 12.08 10.31
N HIS A 88 -7.25 11.87 9.03
CA HIS A 88 -8.03 12.85 8.27
C HIS A 88 -9.43 13.07 8.84
N VAL A 89 -10.14 12.00 9.23
CA VAL A 89 -11.47 12.16 9.83
C VAL A 89 -11.39 12.90 11.17
N ALA A 90 -10.34 12.70 11.96
CA ALA A 90 -10.15 13.37 13.24
C ALA A 90 -9.82 14.87 13.09
N VAL A 91 -9.07 15.26 12.05
CA VAL A 91 -8.63 16.65 11.84
C VAL A 91 -9.58 17.43 10.94
N ASP A 92 -10.01 16.84 9.82
CA ASP A 92 -10.80 17.50 8.76
C ASP A 92 -12.30 17.16 8.82
N GLY A 93 -12.69 16.19 9.65
CA GLY A 93 -14.04 15.62 9.64
C GLY A 93 -14.27 14.66 8.46
N PHE A 94 -15.51 14.16 8.34
CA PHE A 94 -15.86 13.26 7.24
C PHE A 94 -16.02 14.04 5.93
N SER A 95 -15.14 13.81 4.96
CA SER A 95 -15.17 14.47 3.66
C SER A 95 -14.92 13.49 2.51
N ALA A 96 -15.12 13.94 1.27
CA ALA A 96 -14.78 13.15 0.08
C ALA A 96 -13.27 12.82 0.02
N MET A 97 -12.41 13.61 0.66
CA MET A 97 -10.98 13.34 0.78
C MET A 97 -10.69 12.17 1.73
N SER A 98 -11.65 11.81 2.60
CA SER A 98 -11.63 10.60 3.42
C SER A 98 -11.99 9.33 2.64
N CYS A 99 -12.32 9.40 1.35
CA CYS A 99 -12.44 8.19 0.53
C CYS A 99 -11.06 7.63 0.21
N PHE A 100 -10.79 6.37 0.58
CA PHE A 100 -9.53 5.67 0.30
C PHE A 100 -9.72 4.63 -0.82
N PRO A 101 -9.81 5.03 -2.10
CA PRO A 101 -9.94 4.08 -3.21
C PRO A 101 -8.73 3.14 -3.28
N LEU A 102 -7.56 3.58 -2.83
CA LEU A 102 -6.34 2.76 -2.78
C LEU A 102 -6.46 1.59 -1.79
N LEU A 103 -7.22 1.69 -0.71
CA LEU A 103 -7.44 0.57 0.22
C LEU A 103 -8.23 -0.55 -0.46
N ALA A 104 -9.25 -0.21 -1.25
CA ALA A 104 -10.01 -1.19 -2.04
C ALA A 104 -9.12 -1.88 -3.09
N ILE A 105 -8.19 -1.14 -3.71
CA ILE A 105 -7.21 -1.70 -4.65
C ILE A 105 -6.23 -2.63 -3.94
N LEU A 106 -5.76 -2.26 -2.74
CA LEU A 106 -4.90 -3.10 -1.92
C LEU A 106 -5.58 -4.43 -1.55
N VAL A 107 -6.83 -4.37 -1.10
CA VAL A 107 -7.64 -5.57 -0.79
C VAL A 107 -7.86 -6.43 -2.04
N THR A 108 -8.12 -5.79 -3.18
CA THR A 108 -8.26 -6.52 -4.46
C THR A 108 -6.97 -7.23 -4.86
N SER A 109 -5.82 -6.55 -4.70
CA SER A 109 -4.49 -7.13 -4.92
C SER A 109 -4.27 -8.34 -4.00
N TYR A 110 -4.57 -8.19 -2.71
CA TYR A 110 -4.43 -9.23 -1.69
C TYR A 110 -5.25 -10.49 -2.00
N ILE A 111 -6.52 -10.31 -2.38
CA ILE A 111 -7.41 -11.44 -2.74
C ILE A 111 -6.87 -12.16 -3.97
N CYS A 112 -6.42 -11.42 -4.99
CA CYS A 112 -5.87 -12.02 -6.20
C CYS A 112 -4.54 -12.74 -5.93
N PHE A 113 -3.69 -12.19 -5.08
CA PHE A 113 -2.45 -12.82 -4.62
C PHE A 113 -2.71 -14.20 -4.00
N HIS A 114 -3.64 -14.29 -3.05
CA HIS A 114 -4.01 -15.55 -2.39
C HIS A 114 -4.59 -16.59 -3.36
N LYS A 115 -5.42 -16.15 -4.31
CA LYS A 115 -5.96 -17.04 -5.36
C LYS A 115 -4.86 -17.60 -6.25
N LEU A 116 -3.83 -16.80 -6.56
CA LEU A 116 -2.67 -17.24 -7.34
C LEU A 116 -1.78 -18.21 -6.53
N LEU A 117 -1.55 -17.93 -5.25
CA LEU A 117 -0.76 -18.77 -4.36
C LEU A 117 -1.40 -20.15 -4.18
N LYS A 118 -2.70 -20.19 -3.88
CA LYS A 118 -3.45 -21.45 -3.73
C LYS A 118 -3.34 -22.32 -4.98
N ALA A 119 -3.52 -21.72 -6.16
CA ALA A 119 -3.44 -22.46 -7.42
C ALA A 119 -2.02 -22.94 -7.76
N LYS A 120 -0.98 -22.19 -7.36
CA LYS A 120 0.41 -22.64 -7.50
C LYS A 120 0.66 -23.88 -6.64
N ASN A 121 0.18 -23.86 -5.40
CA ASN A 121 0.35 -24.97 -4.46
C ASN A 121 -0.43 -26.22 -4.90
N SER A 122 -1.61 -26.07 -5.52
CA SER A 122 -2.38 -27.20 -6.07
C SER A 122 -1.78 -27.82 -7.34
N ALA A 123 -0.84 -27.14 -8.00
CA ALA A 123 -0.22 -27.60 -9.24
C ALA A 123 1.09 -28.37 -9.03
N VAL A 124 1.62 -28.39 -7.80
CA VAL A 124 2.80 -29.20 -7.43
C VAL A 124 2.28 -30.49 -6.80
N PRO A 125 2.33 -31.64 -7.49
CA PRO A 125 2.02 -32.93 -6.85
C PRO A 125 3.06 -33.20 -5.75
N ALA A 126 2.58 -33.77 -4.65
CA ALA A 126 3.36 -34.11 -3.46
C ALA A 126 4.52 -35.08 -3.77
#